data_AF-A0A1H8WZ81-F1
#
_entry.id   AF-A0A1H8WZ81-F1
#
_cell.length_a   1.000
_cell.length_b   1.000
_cell.length_c   1.000
_cell.angle_alpha   90.00
_cell.angle_beta   90.00
_cell.angle_gamma   90.00
#
_symmetry.space_group_name_H-M   'P 1'
#
loop_
_entity.id
_entity.type
_entity.pdbx_description
1 polymer ?
#
loop_
_entity_poly.entity_id
_entity_poly.type
_entity_poly.pdbx_seq_one_letter_code
_entity_poly.pdbx_strand_id
1 'polypeptide(L)'
;MSAHEVCLDTQEQISLHKAVRTAGHEPTDASGNASPALAQFRQSALEYKSQHGSLEGWTPGPAKPARTLGAELARIEQDARRARREAIKAAGVQTRYLSLAEAEHVIRGALNACMDDKPPKATALLREAGVSPKDAAKLASRGSPHIVRVWNETRQHPNREVMHMTKVMTRRHERNIQSGSLANAVEGIYYSAAHAKDRQKLADHEQRIKEMEARLAALEAGDNWKAIAERMRAEGASHNAIAQAIGKTRDAVAGYLRRCKQ
;
A
#
# COMPACT_ATOMS: atom_id res chain seq x y z
N MET A 1 -42.09 -20.65 16.60
CA MET A 1 -42.21 -21.16 15.22
C MET A 1 -41.38 -22.42 15.14
N SER A 2 -42.02 -23.59 15.10
CA SER A 2 -41.30 -24.87 15.03
C SER A 2 -40.61 -24.97 13.67
N ALA A 3 -39.32 -25.25 13.66
CA ALA A 3 -38.61 -25.56 12.43
C ALA A 3 -39.21 -26.87 11.87
N HIS A 4 -39.95 -26.78 10.77
CA HIS A 4 -40.35 -27.96 10.03
C HIS A 4 -39.07 -28.64 9.53
N GLU A 5 -38.73 -29.80 10.08
CA GLU A 5 -37.64 -30.62 9.54
C GLU A 5 -37.98 -30.97 8.08
N VAL A 6 -37.18 -30.44 7.16
CA VAL A 6 -37.29 -30.77 5.75
C VAL A 6 -36.82 -32.21 5.60
N CYS A 7 -37.76 -33.12 5.32
CA CYS A 7 -37.47 -34.53 5.06
C CYS A 7 -37.50 -34.81 3.55
N LEU A 8 -36.67 -35.76 3.11
CA LEU A 8 -36.72 -36.30 1.76
C LEU A 8 -37.79 -37.38 1.70
N ASP A 9 -38.69 -37.29 0.72
CA ASP A 9 -39.66 -38.36 0.46
C ASP A 9 -38.98 -39.58 -0.18
N THR A 10 -39.72 -40.67 -0.36
CA THR A 10 -39.19 -41.93 -0.90
C THR A 10 -38.59 -41.75 -2.31
N GLN A 11 -39.22 -40.94 -3.17
CA GLN A 11 -38.79 -40.74 -4.54
C GLN A 11 -37.53 -39.87 -4.62
N GLU A 12 -37.45 -38.88 -3.73
CA GLU A 12 -36.28 -38.04 -3.53
C GLU A 12 -35.10 -38.81 -2.95
N GLN A 13 -35.34 -39.74 -2.01
CA GLN A 13 -34.32 -40.64 -1.50
C GLN A 13 -33.77 -41.55 -2.61
N ILE A 14 -34.63 -42.09 -3.47
CA ILE A 14 -34.19 -42.89 -4.64
C ILE A 14 -33.34 -42.03 -5.59
N SER A 15 -33.79 -40.80 -5.88
CA SER A 15 -33.05 -39.85 -6.71
C SER A 15 -31.67 -39.51 -6.14
N LEU A 16 -31.59 -39.30 -4.82
CA LEU A 16 -30.33 -39.09 -4.09
C LEU A 16 -29.39 -40.29 -4.21
N HIS A 17 -29.88 -41.50 -3.95
CA HIS A 17 -29.07 -42.73 -4.06
C HIS A 17 -28.55 -42.94 -5.49
N LYS A 18 -29.38 -42.67 -6.51
CA LYS A 18 -28.98 -42.73 -7.91
C LYS A 18 -27.88 -41.71 -8.21
N ALA A 19 -28.04 -40.47 -7.75
CA ALA A 19 -27.07 -39.40 -7.93
C ALA A 19 -25.71 -39.72 -7.28
N VAL A 20 -25.71 -40.28 -6.07
CA VAL A 20 -24.49 -40.71 -5.36
C VAL A 20 -23.72 -41.78 -6.15
N ARG A 21 -24.44 -42.77 -6.71
CA ARG A 21 -23.85 -43.79 -7.59
C ARG A 21 -23.32 -43.20 -8.89
N THR A 22 -24.06 -42.28 -9.52
CA THR A 22 -23.60 -41.59 -10.74
C THR A 22 -22.33 -40.78 -10.51
N ALA A 23 -22.15 -40.23 -9.31
CA ALA A 23 -20.92 -39.54 -8.90
C ALA A 23 -19.75 -40.50 -8.57
N GLY A 24 -19.92 -41.82 -8.72
CA GLY A 24 -18.88 -42.83 -8.47
C GLY A 24 -18.71 -43.22 -7.01
N HIS A 25 -19.70 -42.92 -6.15
CA HIS A 25 -19.67 -43.29 -4.74
C HIS A 25 -20.69 -44.39 -4.42
N GLU A 26 -20.30 -45.35 -3.59
CA GLU A 26 -21.25 -46.32 -3.03
C GLU A 26 -22.05 -45.65 -1.89
N PRO A 27 -23.40 -45.80 -1.88
CA PRO A 27 -24.24 -45.18 -0.85
C PRO A 27 -24.11 -45.86 0.52
N THR A 28 -23.65 -47.11 0.55
CA THR A 28 -23.40 -47.86 1.77
C THR A 28 -21.95 -48.33 1.82
N ASP A 29 -21.37 -48.35 3.01
CA ASP A 29 -20.06 -48.95 3.24
C ASP A 29 -20.13 -50.50 3.29
N ALA A 30 -18.97 -51.15 3.45
CA ALA A 30 -18.87 -52.61 3.52
C ALA A 30 -19.62 -53.22 4.72
N SER A 31 -20.02 -52.41 5.70
CA SER A 31 -20.79 -52.81 6.87
C SER A 31 -22.29 -52.54 6.73
N GLY A 32 -22.73 -52.03 5.57
CA GLY A 32 -24.13 -51.67 5.31
C GLY A 32 -24.57 -50.34 5.92
N ASN A 33 -23.66 -49.56 6.50
CA ASN A 33 -23.96 -48.23 7.02
C ASN A 33 -23.94 -47.19 5.90
N ALA A 34 -24.67 -46.09 6.07
CA ALA A 34 -24.64 -44.97 5.13
C ALA A 34 -23.22 -44.43 4.96
N SER A 35 -22.73 -44.36 3.73
CA SER A 35 -21.38 -43.88 3.47
C SER A 35 -21.25 -42.39 3.84
N PRO A 36 -20.05 -41.92 4.23
CA PRO A 36 -19.81 -40.49 4.49
C PRO A 36 -20.16 -39.60 3.28
N ALA A 37 -19.98 -40.13 2.06
CA ALA A 37 -20.38 -39.47 0.82
C ALA A 37 -21.91 -39.29 0.75
N LEU A 38 -22.68 -40.35 1.06
CA LEU A 38 -24.15 -40.27 1.10
C LEU A 38 -24.64 -39.21 2.08
N ALA A 39 -24.00 -39.07 3.25
CA ALA A 39 -24.35 -38.02 4.21
C ALA A 39 -24.13 -36.61 3.65
N GLN A 40 -23.02 -36.38 2.94
CA GLN A 40 -22.73 -35.09 2.30
C GLN A 40 -23.72 -34.77 1.16
N PHE A 41 -24.02 -35.75 0.30
CA PHE A 41 -25.02 -35.58 -0.77
C PHE A 41 -26.41 -35.34 -0.20
N ARG A 42 -26.78 -36.02 0.90
CA ARG A 42 -28.06 -35.82 1.59
C ARG A 42 -28.20 -34.39 2.11
N GLN A 43 -27.14 -33.83 2.70
CA GLN A 43 -27.15 -32.46 3.19
C GLN A 43 -27.30 -31.45 2.03
N SER A 44 -26.58 -31.65 0.92
CA SER A 44 -26.71 -30.82 -0.28
C SER A 44 -28.13 -30.88 -0.88
N ALA A 45 -28.72 -32.07 -0.94
CA ALA A 45 -30.08 -32.29 -1.42
C ALA A 45 -31.12 -31.58 -0.53
N LEU A 46 -30.95 -31.64 0.80
CA LEU A 46 -31.83 -30.95 1.75
C LEU A 46 -31.70 -29.43 1.65
N GLU A 47 -30.49 -28.90 1.51
CA GLU A 47 -30.25 -27.47 1.28
C GLU A 47 -30.96 -27.00 0.00
N TYR A 48 -30.83 -27.76 -1.10
CA TYR A 48 -31.51 -27.46 -2.36
C TYR A 48 -33.03 -27.49 -2.21
N LYS A 49 -33.58 -28.56 -1.61
CA LYS A 49 -35.02 -28.68 -1.36
C LYS A 49 -35.55 -27.54 -0.48
N SER A 50 -34.79 -27.12 0.52
CA SER A 50 -35.17 -26.00 1.38
C SER A 50 -35.27 -24.67 0.62
N GLN A 51 -34.50 -24.50 -0.46
CA GLN A 51 -34.47 -23.29 -1.28
C GLN A 51 -35.48 -23.34 -2.44
N HIS A 52 -35.69 -24.52 -3.03
CA HIS A 52 -36.44 -24.68 -4.28
C HIS A 52 -37.78 -25.41 -4.11
N GLY A 53 -38.07 -25.93 -2.91
CA GLY A 53 -39.30 -26.67 -2.59
C GLY A 53 -39.31 -28.13 -3.06
N SER A 54 -38.51 -28.48 -4.07
CA SER A 54 -38.36 -29.85 -4.58
C SER A 54 -36.89 -30.17 -4.94
N LEU A 55 -36.61 -31.44 -5.22
CA LEU A 55 -35.33 -31.93 -5.74
C LEU A 55 -35.27 -31.99 -7.28
N GLU A 56 -36.29 -31.49 -7.97
CA GLU A 56 -36.30 -31.51 -9.44
C GLU A 56 -35.24 -30.56 -9.99
N GLY A 57 -34.35 -31.07 -10.86
CA GLY A 57 -33.21 -30.32 -11.39
C GLY A 57 -31.99 -30.25 -10.47
N TRP A 58 -32.04 -30.86 -9.27
CA TRP A 58 -30.85 -31.00 -8.44
C TRP A 58 -29.86 -31.97 -9.07
N THR A 59 -28.64 -31.49 -9.27
CA THR A 59 -27.50 -32.33 -9.67
C THR A 59 -26.46 -32.30 -8.55
N PRO A 60 -25.84 -33.46 -8.24
CA PRO A 60 -24.74 -33.50 -7.29
C PRO A 60 -23.58 -32.67 -7.83
N GLY A 61 -23.43 -31.44 -7.31
CA GLY A 61 -22.24 -30.63 -7.60
C GLY A 61 -20.97 -31.35 -7.12
N PRO A 62 -19.80 -31.03 -7.69
CA PRO A 62 -18.53 -31.55 -7.17
C PRO A 62 -18.48 -31.30 -5.67
N ALA A 63 -18.15 -32.33 -4.89
CA ALA A 63 -18.08 -32.25 -3.44
C ALA A 63 -17.30 -30.98 -3.09
N LYS A 64 -17.95 -30.03 -2.41
CA LYS A 64 -17.25 -28.82 -1.93
C LYS A 64 -16.04 -29.33 -1.16
N PRO A 65 -14.81 -28.89 -1.48
CA PRO A 65 -13.63 -29.38 -0.80
C PRO A 65 -13.88 -29.25 0.70
N ALA A 66 -13.59 -30.33 1.44
CA ALA A 66 -13.77 -30.35 2.88
C ALA A 66 -13.20 -29.05 3.45
N ARG A 67 -14.04 -28.31 4.20
CA ARG A 67 -13.63 -27.02 4.75
C ARG A 67 -12.33 -27.23 5.50
N THR A 68 -11.30 -26.47 5.13
CA THR A 68 -10.01 -26.60 5.78
C THR A 68 -10.17 -26.26 7.26
N LEU A 69 -9.40 -26.92 8.12
CA LEU A 69 -9.39 -26.62 9.56
C LEU A 69 -9.22 -25.11 9.83
N GLY A 70 -8.41 -24.43 9.01
CA GLY A 70 -8.22 -22.98 9.09
C GLY A 70 -9.50 -22.17 8.82
N ALA A 71 -10.36 -22.60 7.89
CA ALA A 71 -11.63 -21.91 7.62
C ALA A 71 -12.62 -22.05 8.79
N GLU A 72 -12.68 -23.23 9.41
CA GLU A 72 -13.53 -23.44 10.60
C GLU A 72 -13.01 -22.67 11.82
N LEU A 73 -11.69 -22.65 12.06
CA LEU A 73 -11.10 -21.83 13.13
C LEU A 73 -11.38 -20.33 12.92
N ALA A 74 -11.25 -19.83 11.69
CA ALA A 74 -11.57 -18.44 11.37
C ALA A 74 -13.05 -18.11 11.64
N ARG A 75 -13.97 -19.03 11.35
CA ARG A 75 -15.40 -18.87 11.63
C ARG A 75 -15.69 -18.85 13.13
N ILE A 76 -15.13 -19.80 13.89
CA ILE A 76 -15.25 -19.84 15.36
C ILE A 76 -14.76 -18.51 15.96
N GLU A 77 -13.65 -17.98 15.46
CA GLU A 77 -13.13 -16.71 15.94
C GLU A 77 -14.05 -15.52 15.60
N GLN A 78 -14.65 -15.51 14.39
CA GLN A 78 -15.64 -14.51 14.00
C GLN A 78 -16.89 -14.56 14.88
N ASP A 79 -17.40 -15.76 15.16
CA ASP A 79 -18.57 -15.96 16.02
C ASP A 79 -18.27 -15.53 17.45
N ALA A 80 -17.09 -15.89 17.99
CA ALA A 80 -16.63 -15.43 19.31
C ALA A 80 -16.46 -13.90 19.37
N ARG A 81 -16.04 -13.25 18.28
CA ARG A 81 -15.97 -11.78 18.19
C ARG A 81 -17.36 -11.15 18.15
N ARG A 82 -18.32 -11.77 17.46
CA ARG A 82 -19.72 -11.31 17.41
C ARG A 82 -20.37 -11.41 18.79
N ALA A 83 -20.29 -12.57 19.44
CA ALA A 83 -20.83 -12.78 20.78
C ALA A 83 -20.25 -11.79 21.81
N ARG A 84 -18.94 -11.53 21.78
CA ARG A 84 -18.30 -10.50 22.63
C ARG A 84 -18.87 -9.10 22.39
N ARG A 85 -19.13 -8.72 21.13
CA ARG A 85 -19.73 -7.40 20.81
C ARG A 85 -21.15 -7.30 21.31
N GLU A 86 -21.94 -8.36 21.15
CA GLU A 86 -23.32 -8.42 21.65
C GLU A 86 -23.38 -8.33 23.17
N ALA A 87 -22.48 -9.02 23.88
CA ALA A 87 -22.36 -8.92 25.34
C ALA A 87 -21.98 -7.51 25.81
N ILE A 88 -21.02 -6.85 25.15
CA ILE A 88 -20.63 -5.46 25.44
C ILE A 88 -21.82 -4.50 25.21
N LYS A 89 -22.58 -4.72 24.13
CA LYS A 89 -23.78 -3.94 23.81
C LYS A 89 -24.88 -4.16 24.87
N ALA A 90 -25.10 -5.40 25.29
CA ALA A 90 -26.07 -5.75 26.34
C ALA A 90 -25.69 -5.15 27.70
N ALA A 91 -24.39 -5.02 27.99
CA ALA A 91 -23.88 -4.31 29.17
C ALA A 91 -24.01 -2.78 29.09
N GLY A 92 -24.61 -2.23 28.03
CA GLY A 92 -24.83 -0.79 27.87
C GLY A 92 -23.58 0.00 27.46
N VAL A 93 -22.47 -0.67 27.13
CA VAL A 93 -21.23 0.01 26.71
C VAL A 93 -21.37 0.42 25.24
N GLN A 94 -21.63 1.71 24.99
CA GLN A 94 -21.58 2.26 23.64
C GLN A 94 -20.13 2.35 23.15
N THR A 95 -19.75 1.45 22.24
CA THR A 95 -18.50 1.55 21.50
C THR A 95 -18.64 2.63 20.42
N ARG A 96 -17.98 3.77 20.60
CA ARG A 96 -17.82 4.79 19.55
C ARG A 96 -16.88 4.25 18.46
N TYR A 97 -17.31 4.39 17.21
CA TYR A 97 -16.50 4.11 16.03
C TYR A 97 -16.16 5.41 15.31
N LEU A 98 -15.08 5.36 14.53
CA LEU A 98 -14.67 6.46 13.67
C LEU A 98 -15.73 6.64 12.58
N SER A 99 -16.33 7.82 12.49
CA SER A 99 -17.23 8.18 11.39
C SER A 99 -16.47 8.46 10.11
N LEU A 100 -17.18 8.46 8.97
CA LEU A 100 -16.58 8.81 7.68
C LEU A 100 -16.03 10.25 7.67
N ALA A 101 -16.78 11.21 8.21
CA ALA A 101 -16.39 12.62 8.25
C ALA A 101 -15.13 12.84 9.12
N GLU A 102 -15.02 12.17 10.27
CA GLU A 102 -13.80 12.22 11.10
C GLU A 102 -12.60 11.61 10.37
N ALA A 103 -12.77 10.47 9.69
CA ALA A 103 -11.71 9.85 8.89
C ALA A 103 -11.27 10.76 7.73
N GLU A 104 -12.22 11.40 7.06
CA GLU A 104 -11.98 12.36 5.99
C GLU A 104 -11.18 13.56 6.47
N HIS A 105 -11.63 14.19 7.55
CA HIS A 105 -10.95 15.32 8.16
C HIS A 105 -9.50 14.99 8.51
N VAL A 106 -9.27 13.83 9.15
CA VAL A 106 -7.92 13.43 9.57
C VAL A 106 -7.02 13.11 8.39
N ILE A 107 -7.48 12.35 7.40
CA ILE A 107 -6.62 11.96 6.26
C ILE A 107 -6.33 13.17 5.38
N ARG A 108 -7.32 14.01 5.08
CA ARG A 108 -7.09 15.25 4.31
C ARG A 108 -6.23 16.24 5.09
N GLY A 109 -6.49 16.41 6.39
CA GLY A 109 -5.67 17.25 7.27
C GLY A 109 -4.21 16.78 7.33
N ALA A 110 -3.99 15.46 7.41
CA ALA A 110 -2.65 14.89 7.34
C ALA A 110 -2.00 15.14 5.97
N LEU A 111 -2.71 14.93 4.86
CA LEU A 111 -2.18 15.21 3.53
C LEU A 111 -1.86 16.69 3.31
N ASN A 112 -2.60 17.63 3.91
CA ASN A 112 -2.31 19.05 3.85
C ASN A 112 -1.06 19.41 4.66
N ALA A 113 -0.98 18.91 5.90
CA ALA A 113 0.10 19.26 6.83
C ALA A 113 1.38 18.42 6.66
N CYS A 114 1.39 17.39 5.81
CA CYS A 114 2.52 16.46 5.70
C CYS A 114 3.82 17.13 5.21
N MET A 115 3.70 18.29 4.57
CA MET A 115 4.84 19.08 4.10
C MET A 115 5.26 20.18 5.08
N ASP A 116 4.64 20.28 6.25
CA ASP A 116 5.05 21.22 7.29
C ASP A 116 6.24 20.67 8.09
N ASP A 117 6.89 21.53 8.87
CA ASP A 117 8.01 21.14 9.74
C ASP A 117 7.55 20.33 10.96
N LYS A 118 6.35 20.61 11.45
CA LYS A 118 5.77 19.96 12.63
C LYS A 118 4.32 19.53 12.36
N PRO A 119 4.13 18.44 11.60
CA PRO A 119 2.80 17.96 11.29
C PRO A 119 2.03 17.50 12.54
N PRO A 120 0.71 17.76 12.62
CA PRO A 120 -0.11 17.37 13.75
C PRO A 120 -0.28 15.85 13.84
N LYS A 121 -0.45 15.30 15.04
CA LYS A 121 -0.76 13.86 15.19
C LYS A 121 -2.22 13.58 14.83
N ALA A 122 -2.54 12.33 14.49
CA ALA A 122 -3.93 11.90 14.25
C ALA A 122 -4.89 12.28 15.40
N THR A 123 -4.42 12.22 16.65
CA THR A 123 -5.20 12.63 17.83
C THR A 123 -5.44 14.13 17.94
N ALA A 124 -4.57 14.97 17.36
CA ALA A 124 -4.79 16.41 17.29
C ALA A 124 -5.81 16.73 16.19
N LEU A 125 -5.66 16.14 15.01
CA LEU A 125 -6.62 16.27 13.90
C LEU A 125 -8.04 15.80 14.29
N LEU A 126 -8.15 14.74 15.09
CA LEU A 126 -9.46 14.32 15.62
C LEU A 126 -10.05 15.35 16.59
N ARG A 127 -9.23 16.01 17.43
CA ARG A 127 -9.72 17.05 18.34
C ARG A 127 -10.20 18.28 17.57
N GLU A 128 -9.51 18.65 16.50
CA GLU A 128 -9.93 19.71 15.58
C GLU A 128 -11.29 19.39 14.94
N ALA A 129 -11.55 18.12 14.65
CA ALA A 129 -12.87 17.63 14.21
C ALA A 129 -13.94 17.58 15.33
N GLY A 130 -13.66 18.09 16.53
CA GLY A 130 -14.58 18.11 17.67
C GLY A 130 -14.65 16.81 18.47
N VAL A 131 -13.72 15.86 18.27
CA VAL A 131 -13.69 14.62 19.04
C VAL A 131 -13.11 14.87 20.44
N SER A 132 -13.77 14.33 21.46
CA SER A 132 -13.30 14.44 22.84
C SER A 132 -11.88 13.86 22.99
N PRO A 133 -11.00 14.42 23.85
CA PRO A 133 -9.64 13.92 24.01
C PRO A 133 -9.57 12.43 24.41
N LYS A 134 -10.52 11.97 25.22
CA LYS A 134 -10.64 10.58 25.67
C LYS A 134 -10.96 9.62 24.53
N ASP A 135 -11.78 10.05 23.57
CA ASP A 135 -12.15 9.24 22.42
C ASP A 135 -11.10 9.35 21.31
N ALA A 136 -10.46 10.50 21.13
CA ALA A 136 -9.48 10.73 20.09
C ALA A 136 -8.32 9.72 20.14
N ALA A 137 -7.79 9.44 21.34
CA ALA A 137 -6.73 8.44 21.50
C ALA A 137 -7.20 7.01 21.16
N LYS A 138 -8.44 6.66 21.52
CA LYS A 138 -9.03 5.34 21.24
C LYS A 138 -9.39 5.16 19.77
N LEU A 139 -9.85 6.21 19.11
CA LEU A 139 -10.19 6.19 17.69
C LEU A 139 -8.93 6.19 16.83
N ALA A 140 -7.91 6.95 17.21
CA ALA A 140 -6.63 6.98 16.51
C ALA A 140 -5.93 5.60 16.48
N SER A 141 -6.04 4.83 17.56
CA SER A 141 -5.40 3.50 17.65
C SER A 141 -6.17 2.37 16.95
N ARG A 142 -7.36 2.66 16.39
CA ARG A 142 -8.20 1.65 15.73
C ARG A 142 -8.14 1.77 14.21
N GLY A 143 -8.21 0.62 13.55
CA GLY A 143 -8.45 0.54 12.11
C GLY A 143 -9.91 0.81 11.79
N SER A 144 -10.17 1.37 10.61
CA SER A 144 -11.52 1.67 10.13
C SER A 144 -11.63 1.44 8.63
N PRO A 145 -12.72 0.83 8.13
CA PRO A 145 -12.94 0.69 6.69
C PRO A 145 -13.05 2.06 5.99
N HIS A 146 -13.39 3.12 6.72
CA HIS A 146 -13.45 4.47 6.17
C HIS A 146 -12.08 5.00 5.73
N ILE A 147 -10.97 4.51 6.31
CA ILE A 147 -9.61 4.87 5.90
C ILE A 147 -9.38 4.52 4.43
N VAL A 148 -9.75 3.30 4.03
CA VAL A 148 -9.58 2.81 2.65
C VAL A 148 -10.37 3.68 1.68
N ARG A 149 -11.62 3.98 2.02
CA ARG A 149 -12.52 4.79 1.19
C ARG A 149 -11.97 6.20 0.99
N VAL A 150 -11.69 6.91 2.08
CA VAL A 150 -11.16 8.28 2.05
C VAL A 150 -9.80 8.34 1.37
N TRP A 151 -8.93 7.37 1.63
CA TRP A 151 -7.65 7.29 0.94
C TRP A 151 -7.84 7.17 -0.58
N ASN A 152 -8.79 6.37 -1.06
CA ASN A 152 -9.04 6.27 -2.49
C ASN A 152 -9.66 7.55 -3.08
N GLU A 153 -10.53 8.24 -2.34
CA GLU A 153 -11.12 9.51 -2.75
C GLU A 153 -10.07 10.64 -2.84
N THR A 154 -9.01 10.59 -2.02
CA THR A 154 -7.91 11.57 -2.01
C THR A 154 -6.78 11.25 -3.01
N ARG A 155 -7.05 10.47 -4.06
CA ARG A 155 -6.05 10.07 -5.06
C ARG A 155 -5.42 11.25 -5.80
N GLN A 156 -6.21 12.29 -6.08
CA GLN A 156 -5.78 13.50 -6.80
C GLN A 156 -5.27 14.60 -5.85
N HIS A 157 -4.95 14.26 -4.59
CA HIS A 157 -4.44 15.27 -3.66
C HIS A 157 -3.02 15.70 -4.07
N PRO A 158 -2.71 17.01 -4.17
CA PRO A 158 -1.41 17.48 -4.68
C PRO A 158 -0.20 16.86 -3.98
N ASN A 159 -0.19 16.85 -2.64
CA ASN A 159 0.91 16.26 -1.87
C ASN A 159 1.03 14.74 -2.07
N ARG A 160 -0.06 14.03 -2.37
CA ARG A 160 0.00 12.60 -2.67
C ARG A 160 0.59 12.38 -4.07
N GLU A 161 0.23 13.20 -5.04
CA GLU A 161 0.81 13.16 -6.39
C GLU A 161 2.32 13.39 -6.33
N VAL A 162 2.80 14.35 -5.54
CA VAL A 162 4.24 14.57 -5.30
C VAL A 162 4.93 13.31 -4.76
N MET A 163 4.33 12.61 -3.79
CA MET A 163 4.88 11.36 -3.25
C MET A 163 4.93 10.22 -4.28
N HIS A 164 3.97 10.18 -5.22
CA HIS A 164 4.00 9.24 -6.34
C HIS A 164 5.04 9.60 -7.39
N MET A 165 5.14 10.88 -7.77
CA MET A 165 6.12 11.38 -8.75
C MET A 165 7.56 11.12 -8.29
N THR A 166 7.82 11.32 -7.00
CA THR A 166 9.11 11.01 -6.36
C THR A 166 9.35 9.52 -6.16
N LYS A 167 8.42 8.64 -6.57
CA LYS A 167 8.48 7.16 -6.45
C LYS A 167 8.65 6.66 -5.00
N VAL A 168 8.22 7.42 -4.01
CA VAL A 168 8.25 7.01 -2.59
C VAL A 168 6.97 6.24 -2.24
N MET A 169 5.84 6.66 -2.79
CA MET A 169 4.55 6.01 -2.58
C MET A 169 4.41 4.74 -3.44
N THR A 170 4.77 3.60 -2.86
CA THR A 170 4.61 2.26 -3.47
C THR A 170 3.28 1.63 -3.10
N ARG A 171 2.81 0.63 -3.87
CA ARG A 171 1.60 -0.15 -3.54
C ARG A 171 1.63 -0.76 -2.14
N ARG A 172 2.82 -1.14 -1.66
CA ARG A 172 3.01 -1.67 -0.30
C ARG A 172 2.75 -0.59 0.76
N HIS A 173 3.25 0.63 0.54
CA HIS A 173 3.02 1.75 1.44
C HIS A 173 1.54 2.16 1.47
N GLU A 174 0.89 2.24 0.30
CA GLU A 174 -0.54 2.50 0.22
C GLU A 174 -1.36 1.46 1.00
N ARG A 175 -1.02 0.17 0.84
CA ARG A 175 -1.69 -0.90 1.60
C ARG A 175 -1.49 -0.73 3.10
N ASN A 176 -0.28 -0.38 3.55
CA ASN A 176 0.01 -0.16 4.98
C ASN A 176 -0.82 1.01 5.55
N ILE A 177 -0.96 2.11 4.80
CA ILE A 177 -1.82 3.25 5.17
C ILE A 177 -3.28 2.80 5.26
N GLN A 178 -3.75 2.00 4.30
CA GLN A 178 -5.13 1.54 4.21
C GLN A 178 -5.52 0.50 5.28
N SER A 179 -4.63 -0.41 5.66
CA SER A 179 -4.93 -1.51 6.59
C SER A 179 -4.62 -1.20 8.06
N GLY A 180 -3.96 -0.07 8.33
CA GLY A 180 -3.50 0.30 9.66
C GLY A 180 -4.57 0.91 10.56
N SER A 181 -4.14 1.31 11.76
CA SER A 181 -4.88 2.26 12.58
C SER A 181 -4.86 3.65 11.93
N LEU A 182 -5.77 4.54 12.33
CA LEU A 182 -5.75 5.92 11.84
C LEU A 182 -4.43 6.64 12.18
N ALA A 183 -3.83 6.36 13.34
CA ALA A 183 -2.51 6.86 13.71
C ALA A 183 -1.42 6.36 12.74
N ASN A 184 -1.40 5.07 12.44
CA ASN A 184 -0.43 4.49 11.52
C ASN A 184 -0.63 5.00 10.09
N ALA A 185 -1.88 5.25 9.68
CA ALA A 185 -2.18 5.86 8.39
C ALA A 185 -1.57 7.26 8.28
N VAL A 186 -1.76 8.10 9.29
CA VAL A 186 -1.19 9.45 9.36
C VAL A 186 0.34 9.41 9.41
N GLU A 187 0.94 8.53 10.22
CA GLU A 187 2.39 8.35 10.25
C GLU A 187 2.95 7.87 8.91
N GLY A 188 2.27 6.94 8.23
CA GLY A 188 2.67 6.46 6.91
C GLY A 188 2.63 7.56 5.84
N ILE A 189 1.67 8.49 5.93
CA ILE A 189 1.62 9.69 5.08
C ILE A 189 2.84 10.57 5.36
N TYR A 190 3.13 10.88 6.62
CA TYR A 190 4.25 11.74 7.00
C TYR A 190 5.61 11.14 6.68
N TYR A 191 5.79 9.84 6.89
CA TYR A 191 6.97 9.12 6.48
C TYR A 191 7.21 9.25 4.96
N SER A 192 6.15 9.02 4.17
CA SER A 192 6.23 9.14 2.71
C SER A 192 6.52 10.57 2.26
N ALA A 193 5.95 11.57 2.95
CA ALA A 193 6.20 12.98 2.69
C ALA A 193 7.65 13.37 2.99
N ALA A 194 8.19 12.96 4.15
CA ALA A 194 9.57 13.25 4.54
C ALA A 194 10.57 12.71 3.50
N HIS A 195 10.40 11.45 3.07
CA HIS A 195 11.23 10.87 2.03
C HIS A 195 11.06 11.55 0.67
N ALA A 196 9.87 12.05 0.34
CA ALA A 196 9.66 12.82 -0.88
C ALA A 196 10.44 14.14 -0.83
N LYS A 197 10.43 14.86 0.31
CA LYS A 197 11.24 16.07 0.52
C LYS A 197 12.73 15.76 0.40
N ASP A 198 13.20 14.68 1.02
CA ASP A 198 14.62 14.30 0.96
C ASP A 198 15.05 13.97 -0.47
N ARG A 199 14.20 13.29 -1.25
CA ARG A 199 14.49 13.04 -2.68
C ARG A 199 14.53 14.33 -3.51
N GLN A 200 13.66 15.29 -3.22
CA GLN A 200 13.72 16.60 -3.89
C GLN A 200 15.01 17.34 -3.56
N LYS A 201 15.39 17.40 -2.27
CA LYS A 201 16.66 18.01 -1.84
C LYS A 201 17.87 17.36 -2.51
N LEU A 202 17.89 16.03 -2.61
CA LEU A 202 18.98 15.32 -3.29
C LEU A 202 19.05 15.69 -4.78
N ALA A 203 17.92 15.77 -5.48
CA ALA A 203 17.89 16.20 -6.87
C ALA A 203 18.41 17.64 -7.05
N ASP A 204 18.02 18.56 -6.15
CA ASP A 204 18.49 19.94 -6.16
C ASP A 204 20.00 20.03 -5.90
N HIS A 205 20.52 19.23 -4.96
CA HIS A 205 21.96 19.13 -4.68
C HIS A 205 22.74 18.55 -5.86
N GLU A 206 22.24 17.50 -6.52
CA GLU A 206 22.85 16.93 -7.72
C GLU A 206 22.92 17.95 -8.86
N GLN A 207 21.86 18.75 -9.05
CA GLN A 207 21.87 19.81 -10.06
C GLN A 207 22.90 20.89 -9.73
N ARG A 208 23.00 21.30 -8.46
CA ARG A 208 23.99 22.29 -8.01
C ARG A 208 25.42 21.76 -8.15
N ILE A 209 25.66 20.49 -7.88
CA ILE A 209 26.97 19.85 -8.11
C ILE A 209 27.31 19.89 -9.59
N LYS A 210 26.38 19.50 -10.48
CA LYS A 210 26.60 19.58 -11.94
C LYS A 210 26.91 20.99 -12.43
N GLU A 211 26.22 22.00 -11.89
CA GLU A 211 26.53 23.40 -12.22
C GLU A 211 27.93 23.82 -11.73
N MET A 212 28.32 23.40 -10.52
CA MET A 212 29.67 23.68 -10.00
C MET A 212 30.75 22.95 -10.79
N GLU A 213 30.54 21.68 -11.14
CA GLU A 213 31.43 20.90 -12.00
C GLU A 213 31.57 21.53 -13.39
N ALA A 214 30.47 22.01 -13.98
CA ALA A 214 30.52 22.73 -15.26
C ALA A 214 31.31 24.05 -15.16
N ARG A 215 31.18 24.79 -14.06
CA ARG A 215 31.97 26.01 -13.81
C ARG A 215 33.45 25.69 -13.61
N LEU A 216 33.77 24.64 -12.85
CA LEU A 216 35.14 24.18 -12.65
C LEU A 216 35.77 23.73 -13.98
N ALA A 217 35.08 22.92 -14.77
CA ALA A 217 35.55 22.51 -16.09
C ALA A 217 35.79 23.71 -17.03
N ALA A 218 34.93 24.73 -16.99
CA ALA A 218 35.11 25.96 -17.76
C ALA A 218 36.33 26.78 -17.30
N LEU A 219 36.57 26.86 -15.98
CA LEU A 219 37.76 27.52 -15.42
C LEU A 219 39.04 26.74 -15.72
N GLU A 220 39.03 25.42 -15.54
CA GLU A 220 40.15 24.55 -15.87
C GLU A 220 40.49 24.63 -17.36
N ALA A 221 39.51 24.61 -18.27
CA ALA A 221 39.75 24.87 -19.69
C ALA A 221 40.35 26.28 -19.95
N GLY A 222 39.96 27.26 -19.13
CA GLY A 222 40.46 28.64 -19.17
C GLY A 222 41.87 28.83 -18.60
N ASP A 223 42.35 27.97 -17.71
CA ASP A 223 43.68 28.04 -17.10
C ASP A 223 44.66 26.99 -17.63
N ASN A 224 44.18 25.92 -18.28
CA ASN A 224 45.04 24.88 -18.85
C ASN A 224 46.00 25.46 -19.91
N TRP A 225 45.60 26.52 -20.63
CA TRP A 225 46.48 27.12 -21.64
C TRP A 225 47.69 27.81 -21.04
N LYS A 226 47.60 28.31 -19.80
CA LYS A 226 48.72 28.96 -19.11
C LYS A 226 49.78 27.92 -18.72
N ALA A 227 49.34 26.80 -18.16
CA ALA A 227 50.21 25.68 -17.80
C ALA A 227 50.85 25.03 -19.04
N ILE A 228 50.08 24.84 -20.12
CA ILE A 228 50.62 24.34 -21.40
C ILE A 228 51.63 25.35 -21.98
N ALA A 229 51.36 26.66 -21.89
CA ALA A 229 52.28 27.70 -22.35
C ALA A 229 53.60 27.71 -21.56
N GLU A 230 53.55 27.53 -20.24
CA GLU A 230 54.75 27.43 -19.40
C GLU A 230 55.58 26.19 -19.72
N ARG A 231 54.94 25.02 -19.83
CA ARG A 231 55.62 23.76 -20.18
C ARG A 231 56.28 23.84 -21.56
N MET A 232 55.52 24.25 -22.58
CA MET A 232 56.07 24.42 -23.94
C MET A 232 57.18 25.47 -23.97
N ARG A 233 57.10 26.51 -23.13
CA ARG A 233 58.18 27.51 -23.03
C ARG A 233 59.43 26.94 -22.38
N ALA A 234 59.30 26.09 -21.36
CA ALA A 234 60.41 25.37 -20.75
C ALA A 234 61.07 24.39 -21.73
N GLU A 235 60.29 23.79 -22.64
CA GLU A 235 60.76 22.95 -23.75
C GLU A 235 61.41 23.75 -24.90
N GLY A 236 61.45 25.08 -24.81
CA GLY A 236 62.10 25.95 -25.79
C GLY A 236 61.20 26.41 -26.95
N ALA A 237 59.91 26.10 -26.93
CA ALA A 237 58.99 26.54 -27.98
C ALA A 237 58.90 28.07 -28.08
N SER A 238 58.73 28.57 -29.31
CA SER A 238 58.54 30.01 -29.57
C SER A 238 57.12 30.45 -29.18
N HIS A 239 56.95 31.73 -28.81
CA HIS A 239 55.62 32.27 -28.45
C HIS A 239 54.56 32.07 -29.54
N ASN A 240 54.97 32.04 -30.82
CA ASN A 240 54.07 31.83 -31.95
C ASN A 240 53.62 30.36 -32.06
N ALA A 241 54.54 29.41 -31.84
CA ALA A 241 54.22 27.98 -31.82
C ALA A 241 53.29 27.63 -30.64
N ILE A 242 53.53 28.23 -29.47
CA ILE A 242 52.66 28.09 -28.28
C ILE A 242 51.27 28.67 -28.55
N ALA A 243 51.21 29.87 -29.13
CA ALA A 243 49.94 30.54 -29.47
C ALA A 243 49.09 29.71 -30.45
N GLN A 244 49.72 29.14 -31.48
CA GLN A 244 49.05 28.23 -32.42
C GLN A 244 48.58 26.93 -31.75
N ALA A 245 49.41 26.32 -30.90
CA ALA A 245 49.08 25.06 -30.23
C ALA A 245 47.89 25.19 -29.27
N ILE A 246 47.69 26.36 -28.67
CA ILE A 246 46.66 26.56 -27.63
C ILE A 246 45.52 27.49 -28.09
N GLY A 247 45.55 27.96 -29.33
CA GLY A 247 44.49 28.80 -29.90
C GLY A 247 44.32 30.16 -29.22
N LYS A 248 45.43 30.76 -28.74
CA LYS A 248 45.45 32.12 -28.16
C LYS A 248 46.28 33.06 -29.03
N THR A 249 46.11 34.37 -28.86
CA THR A 249 46.94 35.34 -29.58
C THR A 249 48.37 35.32 -29.02
N ARG A 250 49.36 35.56 -29.90
CA ARG A 250 50.78 35.63 -29.51
C ARG A 250 51.01 36.61 -28.36
N ASP A 251 50.36 37.77 -28.38
CA ASP A 251 50.53 38.82 -27.37
C ASP A 251 49.95 38.41 -26.01
N ALA A 252 48.84 37.66 -25.99
CA ALA A 252 48.28 37.12 -24.75
C ALA A 252 49.23 36.12 -24.08
N VAL A 253 49.86 35.24 -24.87
CA VAL A 253 50.87 34.27 -24.40
C VAL A 253 52.14 34.98 -23.92
N ALA A 254 52.66 35.94 -24.70
CA ALA A 254 53.87 36.68 -24.34
C ALA A 254 53.67 37.55 -23.09
N GLY A 255 52.52 38.21 -22.97
CA GLY A 255 52.18 39.02 -21.80
C GLY A 255 52.05 38.17 -20.54
N TYR A 256 51.46 36.97 -20.63
CA TYR A 256 51.37 36.03 -19.52
C TYR A 256 52.76 35.52 -19.06
N LEU A 257 53.55 34.94 -19.97
CA LEU A 257 54.86 34.37 -19.64
C LEU A 257 55.87 35.42 -19.12
N ARG A 258 55.71 36.69 -19.51
CA ARG A 258 56.51 37.79 -18.96
C ARG A 258 56.18 38.06 -17.50
N ARG A 259 54.89 38.00 -17.12
CA ARG A 259 54.42 38.20 -15.74
C ARG A 259 54.81 37.05 -14.81
N CYS A 260 54.91 35.82 -15.31
CA CYS A 260 55.33 34.66 -14.50
C CYS A 260 56.85 34.60 -14.23
N LYS A 261 57.67 35.40 -14.91
CA LYS A 261 59.13 35.43 -14.74
C LYS A 261 59.63 36.54 -13.80
N GLN A 262 58.73 37.40 -13.32
CA GLN A 262 59.00 38.37 -12.26
C GLN A 262 58.70 37.73 -10.92
#